data_AF-A0A7L4HP54-F1
#
_entry.id   AF-A0A7L4HP54-F1
#
_cell.length_a   1.000
_cell.length_b   1.000
_cell.length_c   1.000
_cell.angle_alpha   90.00
_cell.angle_beta   90.00
_cell.angle_gamma   90.00
#
_symmetry.space_group_name_H-M   'P 1'
#
loop_
_entity.id
_entity.type
_entity.pdbx_description
1 polymer ?
#
loop_
_entity_poly.entity_id
_entity_poly.type
_entity_poly.pdbx_seq_one_letter_code
_entity_poly.pdbx_strand_id
1 'polypeptide(L)'
;LDSIDGKHARRTQSSTPLGELFDHGLDSWATSIFVLSFFSVCSRDNGKTGVSVYTMYIYLSIVLFNFMCSHWEKYNTGVLFLPWGYDISQVVLIAAYLLTGAVGVEVWQKPFLFGYYITDALVILLIGFSLFLSFPQTLYNIHRAHLKKTLKNDSLYEGLLPLVSPLLLFILLTVWVVLSPGNILAKQPRLFLWMVGVAFSNVIVSMFV
;
A
#
# COMPACT_ATOMS: atom_id res chain seq x y z
N LEU A 1 12.62 -8.31 -8.70
CA LEU A 1 13.50 -9.27 -8.00
C LEU A 1 12.66 -10.09 -7.03
N ASP A 2 11.87 -9.39 -6.21
CA ASP A 2 10.83 -9.95 -5.35
C ASP A 2 9.98 -11.06 -6.00
N SER A 3 9.17 -10.79 -7.02
CA SER A 3 8.28 -11.82 -7.62
C SER A 3 8.94 -13.07 -8.26
N ILE A 4 10.27 -13.15 -8.28
CA ILE A 4 11.05 -14.29 -8.78
C ILE A 4 11.39 -15.27 -7.64
N ASP A 5 11.50 -14.81 -6.39
CA ASP A 5 12.02 -15.61 -5.28
C ASP A 5 11.10 -16.79 -4.93
N GLY A 6 9.79 -16.60 -4.88
CA GLY A 6 8.81 -17.65 -4.61
C GLY A 6 8.71 -18.64 -5.78
N LYS A 7 8.93 -18.17 -7.02
CA LYS A 7 9.03 -19.07 -8.18
C LYS A 7 10.29 -19.93 -8.08
N HIS A 8 11.42 -19.34 -7.69
CA HIS A 8 12.67 -20.05 -7.50
C HIS A 8 12.57 -21.05 -6.34
N ALA A 9 12.08 -20.65 -5.18
CA ALA A 9 11.91 -21.49 -3.99
C ALA A 9 10.98 -22.68 -4.23
N ARG A 10 9.92 -22.53 -5.05
CA ARG A 10 9.08 -23.66 -5.49
C ARG A 10 9.83 -24.58 -6.43
N ARG A 11 10.64 -24.04 -7.35
CA ARG A 11 11.45 -24.82 -8.29
C ARG A 11 12.54 -25.62 -7.58
N THR A 12 13.16 -25.07 -6.55
CA THR A 12 14.23 -25.69 -5.76
C THR A 12 13.72 -26.51 -4.57
N GLN A 13 12.40 -26.58 -4.36
CA GLN A 13 11.77 -27.27 -3.22
C GLN A 13 12.28 -26.74 -1.85
N SER A 14 12.66 -25.46 -1.80
CA SER A 14 13.17 -24.79 -0.60
C SER A 14 12.16 -23.81 0.02
N SER A 15 10.87 -23.99 -0.29
CA SER A 15 9.80 -23.16 0.27
C SER A 15 9.59 -23.50 1.74
N THR A 16 9.70 -22.51 2.63
CA THR A 16 9.50 -22.69 4.08
C THR A 16 8.51 -21.64 4.62
N PRO A 17 7.76 -21.95 5.70
CA PRO A 17 6.89 -20.96 6.34
C PRO A 17 7.63 -19.70 6.80
N LEU A 18 8.86 -19.86 7.29
CA LEU A 18 9.71 -18.73 7.68
C LEU A 18 10.13 -17.88 6.47
N GLY A 19 10.44 -18.52 5.34
CA GLY A 19 10.76 -17.80 4.10
C GLY A 19 9.56 -17.01 3.60
N GLU A 20 8.37 -17.59 3.64
CA GLU A 20 7.12 -16.89 3.29
C GLU A 20 6.84 -15.73 4.25
N LEU A 21 7.06 -15.91 5.56
CA LEU A 21 6.93 -14.83 6.55
C LEU A 21 7.87 -13.66 6.27
N PHE A 22 9.12 -13.96 5.93
CA PHE A 22 10.14 -12.95 5.66
C PHE A 22 9.86 -12.19 4.36
N ASP A 23 9.42 -12.90 3.33
CA ASP A 23 8.97 -12.35 2.03
C ASP A 23 7.85 -11.32 2.24
N HIS A 24 6.71 -11.71 2.81
CA HIS A 24 5.58 -10.78 3.05
C HIS A 24 5.91 -9.66 4.03
N GLY A 25 6.75 -9.94 5.03
CA GLY A 25 7.22 -8.94 5.99
C GLY A 25 8.06 -7.85 5.33
N LEU A 26 9.05 -8.24 4.51
CA LEU A 26 9.86 -7.29 3.78
C LEU A 26 9.05 -6.53 2.73
N ASP A 27 8.13 -7.20 2.03
CA ASP A 27 7.28 -6.59 1.02
C ASP A 27 6.36 -5.51 1.60
N SER A 28 5.72 -5.79 2.74
CA SER A 28 4.87 -4.81 3.42
C SER A 28 5.66 -3.60 3.93
N TRP A 29 6.90 -3.84 4.38
CA TRP A 29 7.77 -2.76 4.84
C TRP A 29 8.33 -1.92 3.68
N ALA A 30 8.81 -2.58 2.62
CA ALA A 30 9.30 -1.94 1.40
C ALA A 30 8.23 -1.08 0.73
N THR A 31 6.98 -1.55 0.73
CA THR A 31 5.81 -0.80 0.24
C THR A 31 5.71 0.57 0.93
N SER A 32 5.89 0.62 2.25
CA SER A 32 5.89 1.89 3.00
C SER A 32 7.08 2.76 2.63
N ILE A 33 8.27 2.18 2.51
CA ILE A 33 9.51 2.90 2.16
C ILE A 33 9.40 3.57 0.78
N PHE A 34 8.88 2.87 -0.24
CA PHE A 34 8.71 3.44 -1.58
C PHE A 34 7.73 4.61 -1.60
N VAL A 35 6.65 4.54 -0.83
CA VAL A 35 5.71 5.66 -0.70
C VAL A 35 6.37 6.86 -0.02
N LEU A 36 7.10 6.63 1.08
CA LEU A 36 7.80 7.70 1.80
C LEU A 36 8.93 8.31 0.97
N SER A 37 9.63 7.51 0.18
CA SER A 37 10.67 7.99 -0.72
C SER A 37 10.09 8.84 -1.85
N PHE A 38 8.89 8.53 -2.34
CA PHE A 38 8.19 9.36 -3.31
C PHE A 38 7.79 10.71 -2.70
N PHE A 39 7.30 10.71 -1.46
CA PHE A 39 6.98 11.95 -0.76
C PHE A 39 8.19 12.83 -0.49
N SER A 40 9.41 12.29 -0.34
CA SER A 40 10.59 13.14 -0.14
C SER A 40 10.84 14.09 -1.32
N VAL A 41 10.45 13.67 -2.53
CA VAL A 41 10.56 14.45 -3.77
C VAL A 41 9.33 15.33 -4.00
N CYS A 42 8.14 14.88 -3.58
CA CYS A 42 6.89 15.62 -3.74
C CYS A 42 6.57 16.56 -2.56
N SER A 43 7.34 16.51 -1.48
CA SER A 43 7.09 17.27 -0.25
C SER A 43 7.38 18.75 -0.43
N ARG A 44 6.46 19.58 0.10
CA ARG A 44 6.55 21.06 0.06
C ARG A 44 7.70 21.55 0.92
N ASP A 45 8.39 22.58 0.45
CA ASP A 45 9.14 23.50 1.30
C ASP A 45 8.18 24.59 1.81
N ASN A 46 8.19 24.85 3.11
CA ASN A 46 7.58 26.03 3.77
C ASN A 46 6.08 26.34 3.53
N GLY A 47 5.22 25.31 3.52
CA GLY A 47 3.77 25.47 3.82
C GLY A 47 2.91 26.25 2.81
N LYS A 48 3.44 26.63 1.63
CA LYS A 48 2.72 27.44 0.63
C LYS A 48 2.45 26.76 -0.72
N THR A 49 3.24 25.76 -1.20
CA THR A 49 3.11 25.10 -2.57
C THR A 49 3.52 23.59 -2.64
N GLY A 50 2.67 22.65 -3.15
CA GLY A 50 2.82 21.14 -3.21
C GLY A 50 1.88 20.21 -2.35
N VAL A 51 2.23 18.97 -1.95
CA VAL A 51 1.29 17.99 -1.31
C VAL A 51 1.06 18.18 0.20
N SER A 52 -0.18 18.06 0.69
CA SER A 52 -0.49 18.16 2.14
C SER A 52 -0.09 16.90 2.91
N VAL A 53 0.29 17.05 4.19
CA VAL A 53 0.62 15.88 5.06
C VAL A 53 -0.56 14.92 5.24
N TYR A 54 -1.79 15.43 5.18
CA TYR A 54 -3.00 14.59 5.21
C TYR A 54 -3.18 13.81 3.92
N THR A 55 -2.87 14.42 2.76
CA THR A 55 -2.85 13.72 1.47
C THR A 55 -1.79 12.62 1.47
N MET A 56 -0.61 12.88 2.03
CA MET A 56 0.44 11.85 2.19
C MET A 56 -0.03 10.68 3.06
N TYR A 57 -0.71 10.98 4.17
CA TYR A 57 -1.30 9.94 5.03
C TYR A 57 -2.36 9.11 4.28
N ILE A 58 -3.30 9.77 3.60
CA ILE A 58 -4.35 9.09 2.80
C ILE A 58 -3.72 8.21 1.72
N TYR A 59 -2.72 8.72 1.00
CA TYR A 59 -2.03 7.98 -0.04
C TYR A 59 -1.33 6.74 0.54
N LEU A 60 -0.60 6.87 1.65
CA LEU A 60 -0.01 5.73 2.34
C LEU A 60 -1.08 4.72 2.76
N SER A 61 -2.17 5.16 3.38
CA SER A 61 -3.28 4.29 3.80
C SER A 61 -3.89 3.52 2.63
N ILE A 62 -4.09 4.15 1.46
CA ILE A 62 -4.64 3.47 0.27
C ILE A 62 -3.66 2.42 -0.25
N VAL A 63 -2.36 2.73 -0.33
CA VAL A 63 -1.36 1.76 -0.79
C VAL A 63 -1.32 0.54 0.15
N LEU A 64 -1.25 0.76 1.46
CA LEU A 64 -1.27 -0.32 2.45
C LEU A 64 -2.59 -1.10 2.45
N PHE A 65 -3.72 -0.43 2.19
CA PHE A 65 -5.00 -1.11 2.02
C PHE A 65 -5.01 -2.04 0.80
N ASN A 66 -4.52 -1.60 -0.36
CA ASN A 66 -4.43 -2.45 -1.56
C ASN A 66 -3.49 -3.65 -1.35
N PHE A 67 -2.37 -3.42 -0.64
CA PHE A 67 -1.48 -4.49 -0.20
C PHE A 67 -2.25 -5.51 0.64
N MET A 68 -2.99 -5.05 1.65
CA MET A 68 -3.82 -5.91 2.50
C MET A 68 -4.89 -6.67 1.70
N CYS A 69 -5.56 -6.05 0.73
CA CYS A 69 -6.55 -6.73 -0.11
C CYS A 69 -5.97 -7.92 -0.88
N SER A 70 -4.77 -7.77 -1.46
CA SER A 70 -4.10 -8.86 -2.19
C SER A 70 -3.77 -10.05 -1.28
N HIS A 71 -3.40 -9.76 -0.03
CA HIS A 71 -3.13 -10.77 0.98
C HIS A 71 -4.39 -11.39 1.58
N TRP A 72 -5.46 -10.62 1.71
CA TRP A 72 -6.77 -11.12 2.08
C TRP A 72 -7.31 -12.09 1.02
N GLU A 73 -7.10 -11.79 -0.27
CA GLU A 73 -7.40 -12.71 -1.36
C GLU A 73 -6.57 -13.99 -1.25
N LYS A 74 -5.26 -13.89 -1.02
CA LYS A 74 -4.38 -15.05 -0.82
C LYS A 74 -4.82 -15.91 0.38
N TYR A 75 -5.22 -15.28 1.47
CA TYR A 75 -5.70 -15.98 2.65
C TYR A 75 -6.93 -16.84 2.32
N ASN A 76 -7.89 -16.29 1.59
CA ASN A 76 -9.14 -16.99 1.26
C ASN A 76 -8.98 -18.03 0.14
N THR A 77 -8.21 -17.70 -0.90
CA THR A 77 -8.12 -18.50 -2.14
C THR A 77 -6.88 -19.38 -2.23
N GLY A 78 -5.85 -19.12 -1.41
CA GLY A 78 -4.53 -19.74 -1.51
C GLY A 78 -3.65 -19.22 -2.63
N VAL A 79 -4.14 -18.31 -3.47
CA VAL A 79 -3.40 -17.74 -4.60
C VAL A 79 -3.16 -16.26 -4.35
N LEU A 80 -1.89 -15.83 -4.39
CA LEU A 80 -1.56 -14.41 -4.34
C LEU A 80 -1.71 -13.84 -5.76
N PHE A 81 -2.77 -13.07 -5.96
CA PHE A 81 -2.93 -12.27 -7.16
C PHE A 81 -2.33 -10.88 -6.91
N LEU A 82 -1.31 -10.52 -7.70
CA LEU A 82 -0.74 -9.18 -7.70
C LEU A 82 -1.40 -8.39 -8.84
N PRO A 83 -2.18 -7.33 -8.53
CA PRO A 83 -2.77 -6.49 -9.56
C PRO A 83 -1.67 -5.81 -10.38
N TRP A 84 -1.93 -5.59 -11.68
CA TRP A 84 -1.06 -4.79 -12.56
C TRP A 84 -0.76 -3.39 -12.00
N GLY A 85 -1.63 -2.87 -11.12
CA GLY A 85 -1.40 -1.62 -10.41
C GLY A 85 -0.09 -1.59 -9.63
N TYR A 86 0.38 -2.74 -9.12
CA TYR A 86 1.68 -2.83 -8.44
C TYR A 86 2.84 -2.54 -9.40
N ASP A 87 2.90 -3.24 -10.53
CA ASP A 87 3.95 -3.02 -11.54
C ASP A 87 3.90 -1.61 -12.13
N ILE A 88 2.69 -1.12 -12.44
CA ILE A 88 2.49 0.26 -12.92
C ILE A 88 2.99 1.26 -11.88
N SER A 89 2.76 1.04 -10.59
CA SER A 89 3.21 1.97 -9.54
C SER A 89 4.74 2.06 -9.47
N GLN A 90 5.46 0.94 -9.68
CA GLN A 90 6.92 0.94 -9.73
C GLN A 90 7.44 1.68 -10.96
N VAL A 91 6.83 1.48 -12.13
CA VAL A 91 7.21 2.20 -13.36
C VAL A 91 6.95 3.69 -13.22
N VAL A 92 5.81 4.08 -12.63
CA VAL A 92 5.47 5.48 -12.34
C VAL A 92 6.48 6.09 -11.37
N LEU A 93 6.90 5.36 -10.33
CA LEU A 93 7.91 5.83 -9.38
C LEU A 93 9.27 6.05 -10.05
N ILE A 94 9.72 5.13 -10.90
CA ILE A 94 10.95 5.28 -11.69
C ILE A 94 10.85 6.49 -12.61
N ALA A 95 9.75 6.63 -13.34
CA ALA A 95 9.50 7.77 -14.22
C ALA A 95 9.51 9.10 -13.44
N ALA A 96 8.92 9.12 -12.23
CA ALA A 96 8.95 10.28 -11.35
C ALA A 96 10.38 10.68 -10.95
N TYR A 97 11.23 9.72 -10.57
CA TYR A 97 12.62 10.01 -10.24
C TYR A 97 13.44 10.47 -11.44
N LEU A 98 13.25 9.86 -12.62
CA LEU A 98 13.90 10.28 -13.86
C LEU A 98 13.48 11.70 -14.26
N LEU A 99 12.18 12.01 -14.17
CA LEU A 99 11.66 13.35 -14.40
C LEU A 99 12.31 14.36 -13.44
N THR A 100 12.33 14.04 -12.15
CA THR A 100 12.95 14.87 -11.12
C THR A 100 14.42 15.14 -11.42
N GLY A 101 15.17 14.11 -11.82
CA GLY A 101 16.59 14.25 -12.19
C GLY A 101 16.81 15.10 -13.45
N ALA A 102 15.88 15.06 -14.40
CA ALA A 102 15.99 15.78 -15.67
C ALA A 102 15.56 17.25 -15.58
N VAL A 103 14.47 17.57 -14.86
CA VAL A 103 13.88 18.92 -14.84
C VAL A 103 13.96 19.63 -13.48
N GLY A 104 14.42 18.95 -12.44
CA GLY A 104 14.45 19.46 -11.08
C GLY A 104 13.22 19.10 -10.25
N VAL A 105 13.34 19.23 -8.92
CA VAL A 105 12.29 18.90 -7.95
C VAL A 105 11.10 19.88 -7.99
N GLU A 106 11.32 21.07 -8.55
CA GLU A 106 10.34 22.13 -8.64
C GLU A 106 9.13 21.75 -9.51
N VAL A 107 9.26 20.75 -10.37
CA VAL A 107 8.16 20.23 -11.20
C VAL A 107 6.98 19.76 -10.36
N TRP A 108 7.24 19.19 -9.18
CA TRP A 108 6.20 18.70 -8.26
C TRP A 108 5.53 19.83 -7.48
N GLN A 109 6.13 21.02 -7.47
CA GLN A 109 5.67 22.17 -6.71
C GLN A 109 5.01 23.24 -7.59
N LYS A 110 4.93 23.00 -8.90
CA LYS A 110 4.31 23.90 -9.87
C LYS A 110 2.96 23.34 -10.35
N PRO A 111 1.95 24.19 -10.59
CA PRO A 111 0.71 23.76 -11.21
C PRO A 111 1.01 23.25 -12.63
N PHE A 112 0.34 22.17 -13.00
CA PHE A 112 0.50 21.49 -14.28
C PHE A 112 -0.60 21.92 -15.26
N LEU A 113 -1.82 21.39 -15.11
CA LEU A 113 -2.95 21.66 -16.00
C LEU A 113 -4.16 22.13 -15.20
N PHE A 114 -4.82 23.21 -15.65
CA PHE A 114 -6.03 23.76 -15.02
C PHE A 114 -5.88 24.06 -13.51
N GLY A 115 -4.65 24.35 -13.05
CA GLY A 115 -4.34 24.61 -11.64
C GLY A 115 -4.09 23.35 -10.80
N TYR A 116 -4.25 22.14 -11.35
CA TYR A 116 -3.91 20.89 -10.69
C TYR A 116 -2.41 20.60 -10.73
N TYR A 117 -1.90 19.99 -9.67
CA TYR A 117 -0.53 19.52 -9.58
C TYR A 117 -0.45 18.08 -10.10
N ILE A 118 0.74 17.67 -10.56
CA ILE A 118 0.99 16.28 -10.99
C ILE A 118 0.63 15.30 -9.86
N THR A 119 0.93 15.68 -8.62
CA THR A 119 0.62 14.88 -7.43
C THR A 119 -0.88 14.68 -7.20
N ASP A 120 -1.72 15.65 -7.57
CA ASP A 120 -3.18 15.51 -7.46
C ASP A 120 -3.67 14.46 -8.45
N ALA A 121 -3.17 14.49 -9.69
CA ALA A 121 -3.48 13.50 -10.70
C ALA A 121 -3.05 12.09 -10.26
N LEU A 122 -1.87 11.94 -9.65
CA LEU A 122 -1.38 10.66 -9.13
C LEU A 122 -2.23 10.13 -7.97
N VAL A 123 -2.70 11.01 -7.06
CA VAL A 123 -3.61 10.63 -5.97
C VAL A 123 -4.95 10.17 -6.53
N ILE A 124 -5.53 10.92 -7.47
CA ILE A 124 -6.80 10.55 -8.13
C ILE A 124 -6.66 9.21 -8.85
N LEU A 125 -5.55 9.01 -9.56
CA LEU A 125 -5.24 7.78 -10.26
C LEU A 125 -5.15 6.61 -9.28
N LEU A 126 -4.43 6.78 -8.16
CA LEU A 126 -4.32 5.76 -7.11
C LEU A 126 -5.69 5.39 -6.53
N ILE A 127 -6.51 6.39 -6.17
CA ILE A 127 -7.87 6.17 -5.65
C ILE A 127 -8.71 5.41 -6.69
N GLY A 128 -8.65 5.84 -7.96
CA GLY A 128 -9.38 5.21 -9.05
C GLY A 128 -8.97 3.74 -9.24
N PHE A 129 -7.66 3.46 -9.31
CA PHE A 129 -7.16 2.08 -9.39
C PHE A 129 -7.60 1.24 -8.19
N SER A 130 -7.53 1.79 -6.98
CA SER A 130 -7.93 1.08 -5.77
C SER A 130 -9.42 0.71 -5.78
N LEU A 131 -10.29 1.70 -6.04
CA LEU A 131 -11.74 1.54 -5.94
C LEU A 131 -12.36 0.78 -7.12
N PHE A 132 -11.83 0.96 -8.34
CA PHE A 132 -12.45 0.40 -9.54
C PHE A 132 -11.75 -0.84 -10.08
N LEU A 133 -10.49 -1.08 -9.71
CA LEU A 133 -9.73 -2.22 -10.22
C LEU A 133 -9.30 -3.16 -9.10
N SER A 134 -8.47 -2.70 -8.15
CA SER A 134 -7.88 -3.57 -7.13
C SER A 134 -8.93 -4.19 -6.22
N PHE A 135 -9.73 -3.37 -5.54
CA PHE A 135 -10.70 -3.86 -4.57
C PHE A 135 -11.84 -4.70 -5.19
N PRO A 136 -12.47 -4.28 -6.31
CA PRO A 136 -13.46 -5.12 -6.99
C PRO A 136 -12.87 -6.44 -7.50
N GLN A 137 -11.63 -6.44 -7.98
CA GLN A 137 -10.96 -7.67 -8.45
C GLN A 137 -10.76 -8.67 -7.30
N THR A 138 -10.29 -8.21 -6.14
CA THR A 138 -10.18 -9.03 -4.92
C THR A 138 -11.51 -9.66 -4.56
N LEU A 139 -12.59 -8.86 -4.50
CA LEU A 139 -13.94 -9.37 -4.19
C LEU A 139 -14.41 -10.38 -5.23
N TYR A 140 -14.20 -10.10 -6.52
CA TYR A 140 -14.57 -11.00 -7.61
C TYR A 140 -13.82 -12.33 -7.54
N ASN A 141 -12.53 -12.32 -7.22
CA ASN A 141 -11.72 -13.53 -7.10
C ASN A 141 -12.15 -14.39 -5.91
N ILE A 142 -12.40 -13.79 -4.74
CA ILE A 142 -12.94 -14.49 -3.57
C ILE A 142 -14.32 -15.06 -3.88
N HIS A 143 -15.22 -14.26 -4.48
CA HIS A 143 -16.55 -14.72 -4.86
C HIS A 143 -16.51 -15.89 -5.85
N ARG A 144 -15.62 -15.83 -6.85
CA ARG A 144 -15.44 -16.95 -7.79
C ARG A 144 -14.87 -18.19 -7.13
N ALA A 145 -13.94 -18.04 -6.20
CA ALA A 145 -13.42 -19.17 -5.42
C ALA A 145 -14.52 -19.81 -4.56
N HIS A 146 -15.42 -19.00 -3.99
CA HIS A 146 -16.61 -19.48 -3.28
C HIS A 146 -17.53 -20.30 -4.19
N LEU A 147 -17.90 -19.77 -5.36
CA LEU A 147 -18.76 -20.47 -6.32
C LEU A 147 -18.14 -21.80 -6.81
N LYS A 148 -16.82 -21.84 -6.95
CA LYS A 148 -16.08 -23.04 -7.36
C LYS A 148 -15.78 -24.01 -6.21
N LYS A 149 -16.13 -23.66 -4.97
CA LYS A 149 -15.78 -24.42 -3.76
C LYS A 149 -14.29 -24.71 -3.64
N THR A 150 -13.48 -23.69 -3.98
CA THR A 150 -12.00 -23.74 -3.89
C THR A 150 -11.47 -22.80 -2.81
N LEU A 151 -12.33 -22.28 -1.93
CA LEU A 151 -11.88 -21.53 -0.76
C LEU A 151 -11.15 -22.47 0.20
N LYS A 152 -10.17 -21.93 0.93
CA LYS A 152 -9.52 -22.68 2.02
C LYS A 152 -10.50 -23.01 3.15
N ASN A 153 -11.37 -22.05 3.47
CA ASN A 153 -12.38 -22.16 4.51
C ASN A 153 -13.72 -21.63 3.97
N ASP A 154 -14.81 -22.36 4.20
CA ASP A 154 -16.16 -21.96 3.75
C ASP A 154 -16.88 -21.04 4.74
N SER A 155 -16.32 -20.86 5.95
CA SER A 155 -16.89 -19.98 6.98
C SER A 155 -16.62 -18.51 6.65
N LEU A 156 -17.68 -17.69 6.63
CA LEU A 156 -17.57 -16.24 6.47
C LEU A 156 -16.74 -15.60 7.59
N TYR A 157 -16.83 -16.14 8.81
CA TYR A 157 -16.05 -15.64 9.94
C TYR A 157 -14.55 -15.81 9.69
N GLU A 158 -14.13 -17.02 9.30
CA GLU A 158 -12.72 -17.31 8.97
C GLU A 158 -12.25 -16.48 7.78
N GLY A 159 -13.10 -16.29 6.77
CA GLY A 159 -12.74 -15.49 5.60
C GLY A 159 -12.53 -14.00 5.90
N LEU A 160 -13.21 -13.45 6.92
CA LEU A 160 -13.11 -12.05 7.33
C LEU A 160 -12.12 -11.80 8.48
N LEU A 161 -11.75 -12.84 9.23
CA LEU A 161 -10.82 -12.77 10.36
C LEU A 161 -9.52 -12.00 10.05
N PRO A 162 -8.85 -12.18 8.89
CA PRO A 162 -7.61 -11.48 8.58
C PRO A 162 -7.78 -9.96 8.43
N LEU A 163 -9.00 -9.47 8.20
CA LEU A 163 -9.27 -8.03 8.05
C LEU A 163 -9.34 -7.30 9.39
N VAL A 164 -9.61 -8.00 10.49
CA VAL A 164 -9.91 -7.38 11.78
C VAL A 164 -8.74 -6.53 12.27
N SER A 165 -7.54 -7.10 12.35
CA SER A 165 -6.37 -6.41 12.89
C SER A 165 -5.91 -5.22 12.02
N PRO A 166 -5.77 -5.34 10.68
CA PRO A 166 -5.42 -4.20 9.84
C PRO A 166 -6.47 -3.08 9.85
N LEU A 167 -7.76 -3.42 9.82
CA LEU A 167 -8.83 -2.41 9.87
C LEU A 167 -8.85 -1.69 11.22
N LEU A 168 -8.70 -2.42 12.32
CA LEU A 168 -8.58 -1.83 13.65
C LEU A 168 -7.39 -0.88 13.72
N LEU A 169 -6.23 -1.27 13.19
CA LEU A 169 -5.05 -0.40 13.11
C LEU A 169 -5.36 0.87 12.33
N PHE A 170 -5.94 0.79 11.13
CA PHE A 170 -6.28 1.97 10.33
C PHE A 170 -7.28 2.89 11.03
N ILE A 171 -8.31 2.33 11.67
CA ILE A 171 -9.29 3.10 12.45
C ILE A 171 -8.59 3.83 13.59
N LEU A 172 -7.80 3.14 14.41
CA LEU A 172 -7.11 3.74 15.55
C LEU A 172 -6.13 4.83 15.11
N LEU A 173 -5.35 4.59 14.05
CA LEU A 173 -4.44 5.59 13.48
C LEU A 173 -5.20 6.81 12.96
N THR A 174 -6.32 6.60 12.25
CA THR A 174 -7.13 7.71 11.71
C THR A 174 -7.74 8.52 12.84
N VAL A 175 -8.30 7.85 13.86
CA VAL A 175 -8.83 8.50 15.07
C VAL A 175 -7.73 9.31 15.75
N TRP A 176 -6.51 8.76 15.86
CA TRP A 176 -5.39 9.50 16.45
C TRP A 176 -5.00 10.72 15.61
N VAL A 177 -4.93 10.61 14.28
CA VAL A 177 -4.66 11.75 13.38
C VAL A 177 -5.69 12.85 13.54
N VAL A 178 -6.99 12.50 13.61
CA VAL A 178 -8.10 13.47 13.66
C VAL A 178 -8.25 14.10 15.04
N LEU A 179 -8.11 13.31 16.12
CA LEU A 179 -8.36 13.77 17.49
C LEU A 179 -7.10 14.23 18.23
N SER A 180 -5.90 14.10 17.64
CA SER A 180 -4.65 14.49 18.30
C SER A 180 -4.65 15.99 18.65
N PRO A 181 -4.62 16.37 19.95
CA PRO A 181 -4.58 17.78 20.35
C PRO A 181 -3.28 18.47 19.90
N GLY A 182 -2.22 17.67 19.70
CA GLY A 182 -0.93 18.15 19.26
C GLY A 182 -0.78 18.27 17.75
N ASN A 183 -1.77 17.83 16.95
CA ASN A 183 -1.67 17.67 15.50
C ASN A 183 -0.38 16.92 15.09
N ILE A 184 -0.23 15.70 15.61
CA ILE A 184 1.01 14.90 15.49
C ILE A 184 1.45 14.69 14.04
N LEU A 185 0.51 14.48 13.12
CA LEU A 185 0.80 14.30 11.70
C LEU A 185 1.43 15.55 11.09
N ALA A 186 0.97 16.75 11.45
CA ALA A 186 1.54 18.00 10.97
C ALA A 186 2.88 18.33 11.63
N LYS A 187 3.04 18.03 12.93
CA LYS A 187 4.28 18.34 13.67
C LYS A 187 5.42 17.37 13.41
N GLN A 188 5.12 16.09 13.25
CA GLN A 188 6.11 15.01 13.10
C GLN A 188 5.71 14.04 11.97
N PRO A 189 5.50 14.54 10.73
CA PRO A 189 4.98 13.73 9.63
C PRO A 189 5.86 12.52 9.32
N ARG A 190 7.19 12.69 9.32
CA ARG A 190 8.14 11.63 8.97
C ARG A 190 8.07 10.47 9.97
N LEU A 191 8.14 10.77 11.26
CA LEU A 191 8.07 9.77 12.33
C LEU A 191 6.71 9.08 12.34
N PHE A 192 5.63 9.85 12.18
CA PHE A 192 4.29 9.30 12.18
C PHE A 192 4.07 8.35 11.01
N LEU A 193 4.35 8.78 9.77
CA LEU A 193 4.13 7.96 8.58
C LEU A 193 5.06 6.73 8.55
N TRP A 194 6.29 6.84 9.05
CA TRP A 194 7.18 5.70 9.23
C TRP A 194 6.60 4.67 10.22
N MET A 195 6.08 5.15 11.35
CA MET A 195 5.43 4.30 12.35
C MET A 195 4.20 3.59 11.77
N VAL A 196 3.38 4.27 10.96
CA VAL A 196 2.24 3.64 10.27
C VAL A 196 2.69 2.44 9.44
N GLY A 197 3.76 2.59 8.65
CA GLY A 197 4.30 1.52 7.83
C GLY A 197 4.84 0.34 8.64
N VAL A 198 5.60 0.62 9.71
CA VAL A 198 6.14 -0.41 10.62
C VAL A 198 5.03 -1.16 11.35
N ALA A 199 4.06 -0.42 11.91
CA ALA A 199 2.94 -1.02 12.64
C ALA A 199 2.09 -1.90 11.71
N PHE A 200 1.84 -1.44 10.48
CA PHE A 200 1.14 -2.21 9.47
C PHE A 200 1.89 -3.49 9.09
N SER A 201 3.20 -3.39 8.81
CA SER A 201 4.03 -4.56 8.50
C SER A 201 4.00 -5.60 9.64
N ASN A 202 4.10 -5.16 10.90
CA ASN A 202 4.00 -6.05 12.06
C ASN A 202 2.64 -6.77 12.14
N VAL A 203 1.53 -6.06 11.88
CA VAL A 203 0.19 -6.66 11.86
C VAL A 203 0.03 -7.64 10.70
N ILE A 204 0.51 -7.29 9.51
CA ILE A 204 0.42 -8.14 8.31
C ILE A 204 1.19 -9.44 8.49
N VAL A 205 2.41 -9.37 9.03
CA VAL A 205 3.24 -10.55 9.32
C VAL A 205 2.51 -11.52 10.25
N SER A 206 1.78 -11.00 11.25
CA SER A 206 0.98 -11.82 12.16
C SER A 206 -0.23 -12.50 11.52
N MET A 207 -0.63 -12.12 10.30
CA MET A 207 -1.69 -12.82 9.55
C MET A 207 -1.21 -14.10 8.86
N PHE A 208 0.12 -14.30 8.75
CA PHE A 208 0.73 -15.44 8.06
C PHE A 208 1.29 -16.52 9.00
N VAL A 209 1.26 -16.27 10.32
CA VAL A 209 1.69 -17.21 11.37
C VAL A 209 0.46 -17.81 12.05
#